data_AF-A0A2I7SKC9-F1
#
_entry.id   AF-A0A2I7SKC9-F1
#
_cell.length_a   1.000
_cell.length_b   1.000
_cell.length_c   1.000
_cell.angle_alpha   90.00
_cell.angle_beta   90.00
_cell.angle_gamma   90.00
#
_symmetry.space_group_name_H-M   'P 1'
#
loop_
_entity.id
_entity.type
_entity.pdbx_description
1 polymer ?
#
loop_
_entity_poly.entity_id
_entity_poly.type
_entity_poly.pdbx_seq_one_letter_code
_entity_poly.pdbx_strand_id
1 'polypeptide(L)' 'MEIIDRALEFEQRKHTFKTTSERIESSREVKDLILSLNTIYKEQKDPEIMDLMKRLTAIKQKIEKRLKGRP' A
#
# COMPACT_ATOMS: atom_id res chain seq x y z
N MET A 1 15.37 3.86 6.56
CA MET A 1 15.10 2.83 5.54
C MET A 1 13.94 1.90 5.94
N GLU A 2 13.63 1.76 7.22
CA GLU A 2 12.52 0.92 7.73
C GLU A 2 11.16 1.05 7.00
N ILE A 3 10.75 2.27 6.60
CA ILE A 3 9.48 2.48 5.88
C ILE A 3 9.52 1.86 4.46
N ILE A 4 10.66 1.97 3.76
CA ILE A 4 10.82 1.41 2.43
C ILE A 4 10.84 -0.12 2.51
N ASP A 5 11.55 -0.67 3.49
CA ASP A 5 11.60 -2.12 3.71
C ASP A 5 10.21 -2.69 4.03
N ARG A 6 9.45 -2.03 4.92
CA ARG A 6 8.06 -2.41 5.23
C ARG A 6 7.13 -2.29 4.03
N ALA A 7 7.32 -1.27 3.20
CA ALA A 7 6.57 -1.11 1.96
C ALA A 7 6.88 -2.23 0.94
N LEU A 8 8.14 -2.64 0.82
CA LEU A 8 8.55 -3.76 -0.02
C LEU A 8 8.05 -5.10 0.52
N GLU A 9 8.11 -5.30 1.83
CA GLU A 9 7.53 -6.48 2.48
C GLU A 9 6.02 -6.58 2.23
N PHE A 10 5.31 -5.45 2.40
CA PHE A 10 3.88 -5.39 2.10
C PHE A 10 3.60 -5.73 0.63
N GLU A 11 4.35 -5.15 -0.30
CA GLU A 11 4.21 -5.43 -1.74
C GLU A 11 4.42 -6.91 -2.08
N GLN A 12 5.42 -7.56 -1.49
CA GLN A 12 5.77 -8.94 -1.79
C GLN A 12 4.86 -9.95 -1.07
N ARG A 13 4.15 -9.54 -0.01
CA ARG A 13 3.24 -10.40 0.74
C ARG A 13 2.08 -10.87 -0.13
N LYS A 14 1.66 -12.12 0.05
CA LYS A 14 0.43 -12.63 -0.57
C LYS A 14 -0.79 -11.92 0.01
N HIS A 15 -1.44 -11.10 -0.81
CA HIS A 15 -2.68 -10.40 -0.46
C HIS A 15 -3.92 -11.32 -0.61
N THR A 16 -3.99 -12.34 0.23
CA THR A 16 -5.16 -13.23 0.38
C THR A 16 -5.88 -12.90 1.66
N PHE A 17 -7.08 -12.32 1.56
CA PHE A 17 -7.89 -11.91 2.71
C PHE A 17 -9.12 -12.80 2.84
N LYS A 18 -9.25 -13.49 3.97
CA LYS A 18 -10.37 -14.37 4.30
C LYS A 18 -11.56 -13.56 4.81
N THR A 19 -11.31 -12.56 5.64
CA THR A 19 -12.37 -11.76 6.30
C THR A 19 -12.45 -10.32 5.78
N THR A 20 -13.58 -9.65 6.04
CA THR A 20 -13.71 -8.21 5.75
C THR A 20 -12.81 -7.37 6.64
N SER A 21 -12.63 -7.76 7.91
CA SER A 21 -11.73 -7.08 8.85
C SER A 21 -10.27 -7.08 8.35
N GLU A 22 -9.76 -8.22 7.89
CA GLU A 22 -8.41 -8.31 7.29
C GLU A 22 -8.26 -7.37 6.08
N ARG A 23 -9.28 -7.29 5.22
CA ARG A 23 -9.25 -6.35 4.08
C ARG A 23 -9.20 -4.89 4.54
N ILE A 24 -9.96 -4.53 5.58
CA ILE A 24 -9.96 -3.17 6.12
C ILE A 24 -8.60 -2.83 6.72
N GLU A 25 -8.03 -3.74 7.52
CA GLU A 25 -6.72 -3.56 8.14
C GLU A 25 -5.63 -3.38 7.08
N SER A 26 -5.55 -4.28 6.09
CA SER A 26 -4.57 -4.15 5.00
C SER A 26 -4.80 -2.93 4.12
N SER A 27 -6.06 -2.48 3.95
CA SER A 27 -6.35 -1.23 3.25
C SER A 27 -5.88 0.02 4.01
N ARG A 28 -5.85 -0.03 5.35
CA ARG A 28 -5.32 1.05 6.19
C ARG A 28 -3.80 1.02 6.18
N GLU A 29 -3.20 -0.15 6.39
CA GLU A 29 -1.75 -0.35 6.37
C GLU A 29 -1.12 0.17 5.07
N VAL A 30 -1.65 -0.23 3.90
CA VAL A 30 -1.13 0.25 2.61
C VAL A 30 -1.28 1.76 2.43
N LYS A 31 -2.36 2.35 2.97
CA LYS A 31 -2.57 3.81 2.91
C LYS A 31 -1.52 4.53 3.75
N ASP A 32 -1.26 4.04 4.96
CA ASP A 32 -0.29 4.62 5.87
C ASP A 32 1.12 4.54 5.28
N LEU A 33 1.49 3.39 4.70
CA LEU A 33 2.76 3.22 3.97
C LEU A 33 2.90 4.23 2.82
N ILE A 34 1.87 4.42 2.00
CA ILE A 34 1.90 5.41 0.89
C ILE A 34 2.10 6.83 1.43
N LEU A 35 1.42 7.22 2.51
CA LEU A 35 1.56 8.55 3.11
C LEU A 35 2.96 8.75 3.71
N SER A 36 3.50 7.74 4.38
CA SER A 36 4.87 7.78 4.91
C SER A 36 5.91 7.87 3.79
N LEU A 37 5.77 7.11 2.71
CA LEU A 37 6.64 7.19 1.53
C LEU A 37 6.56 8.56 0.87
N ASN A 38 5.39 9.20 0.83
CA ASN A 38 5.23 10.54 0.28
C ASN A 38 6.05 11.59 1.05
N THR A 39 6.17 11.46 2.38
CA THR A 39 7.03 12.34 3.18
C THR A 39 8.49 12.21 2.75
N ILE A 40 8.99 10.98 2.57
CA ILE A 40 10.36 10.71 2.11
C ILE A 40 10.56 11.23 0.68
N TYR A 41 9.60 10.97 -0.21
CA TYR A 41 9.65 11.45 -1.60
C TYR A 41 9.70 12.98 -1.68
N LYS A 42 9.01 13.70 -0.80
CA LYS A 42 9.03 15.17 -0.80
C LYS A 42 10.43 15.74 -0.53
N GLU A 43 11.24 15.05 0.26
CA GLU A 43 12.62 15.45 0.58
C GLU A 43 13.61 14.98 -0.48
N GLN A 44 13.55 13.71 -0.87
CA GLN A 44 14.56 13.08 -1.72
C GLN A 44 14.26 13.17 -3.21
N LYS A 45 12.97 13.32 -3.59
CA LYS A 45 12.48 13.34 -4.98
C LYS A 45 12.91 12.11 -5.80
N ASP A 46 13.16 11.00 -5.14
CA ASP A 46 13.61 9.76 -5.77
C ASP A 46 12.49 9.12 -6.62
N PRO A 47 12.70 8.89 -7.93
CA PRO A 47 11.76 8.19 -8.79
C PRO A 47 11.41 6.77 -8.31
N GLU A 48 12.31 6.05 -7.64
CA GLU A 48 12.06 4.70 -7.17
C GLU A 48 10.99 4.67 -6.06
N ILE A 49 10.99 5.68 -5.19
CA ILE A 49 9.96 5.84 -4.14
C ILE A 49 8.59 6.09 -4.78
N MET A 50 8.55 6.91 -5.84
CA MET A 50 7.31 7.17 -6.57
C MET A 50 6.78 5.89 -7.22
N ASP A 51 7.64 5.07 -7.81
CA ASP A 51 7.22 3.83 -8.44
C ASP A 51 6.75 2.80 -7.39
N LEU A 52 7.39 2.71 -6.23
CA LEU A 52 6.89 1.92 -5.10
C LEU A 52 5.51 2.39 -4.64
N MET A 53 5.29 3.70 -4.50
CA MET A 53 3.98 4.27 -4.15
C MET A 53 2.90 3.91 -5.18
N LYS A 54 3.21 3.95 -6.48
CA LYS A 54 2.27 3.55 -7.55
C LYS A 54 1.88 2.08 -7.44
N ARG A 55 2.85 1.18 -7.19
CA ARG A 55 2.59 -0.25 -7.02
C ARG A 55 1.71 -0.54 -5.81
N LEU A 56 2.01 0.10 -4.66
CA LEU A 56 1.15 0.04 -3.47
C LEU A 56 -0.25 0.59 -3.72
N THR A 57 -0.37 1.68 -4.48
CA THR A 57 -1.67 2.28 -4.83
C THR A 57 -2.53 1.32 -5.65
N ALA A 58 -1.93 0.61 -6.62
CA ALA A 58 -2.64 -0.40 -7.39
C ALA A 58 -3.14 -1.56 -6.51
N ILE A 59 -2.33 -1.99 -5.53
CA ILE A 59 -2.74 -2.99 -4.54
C ILE A 59 -3.90 -2.48 -3.69
N LYS A 60 -3.79 -1.26 -3.13
CA LYS A 60 -4.86 -0.61 -2.35
C LYS A 60 -6.19 -0.56 -3.11
N GLN A 61 -6.16 -0.14 -4.37
CA GLN A 61 -7.37 -0.07 -5.20
C GLN A 61 -8.01 -1.44 -5.39
N LYS A 62 -7.24 -2.52 -5.54
CA LYS A 62 -7.77 -3.88 -5.63
C LYS A 62 -8.47 -4.30 -4.33
N ILE A 63 -7.91 -3.95 -3.17
CA ILE A 63 -8.51 -4.24 -1.86
C ILE A 63 -9.82 -3.46 -1.70
N GLU A 64 -9.82 -2.16 -2.00
CA GLU A 64 -11.00 -1.31 -1.87
C GLU A 64 -12.14 -1.71 -2.81
N LYS A 65 -11.84 -2.12 -4.06
CA LYS A 65 -12.85 -2.67 -4.98
C LYS A 65 -13.52 -3.91 -4.39
N ARG A 66 -12.77 -4.79 -3.72
CA ARG A 66 -13.34 -5.98 -3.06
C ARG A 66 -14.18 -5.62 -1.83
N LEU A 67 -13.81 -4.56 -1.10
CA LEU A 67 -14.57 -4.07 0.05
C LEU A 67 -15.91 -3.42 -0.37
N LYS A 68 -15.91 -2.63 -1.45
CA LYS A 68 -17.11 -1.95 -1.93
C LYS A 68 -18.11 -2.87 -2.62
N GLY A 69 -17.72 -4.11 -2.95
CA GLY A 69 -18.54 -5.02 -3.73
C GLY A 69 -18.65 -4.60 -5.20
N ARG A 70 -19.44 -5.34 -5.98
CA ARG A 70 -19.85 -4.92 -7.33
C ARG A 70 -21.00 -3.92 -7.16
N PRO A 71 -21.02 -2.79 -7.90
CA PRO A 71 -22.24 -1.98 -7.99
C PRO A 71 -23.40 -2.82 -8.55
#